data_AF-A0A1Y6LQW3-F1
#
_entry.id   AF-A0A1Y6LQW3-F1
#
_cell.length_a   1.000
_cell.length_b   1.000
_cell.length_c   1.000
_cell.angle_alpha   90.00
_cell.angle_beta   90.00
_cell.angle_gamma   90.00
#
_symmetry.space_group_name_H-M   'P 1'
#
loop_
_entity.id
_entity.type
_entity.pdbx_description
1 polymer ?
#
loop_
_entity_poly.entity_id
_entity_poly.type
_entity_poly.pdbx_seq_one_letter_code
_entity_poly.pdbx_strand_id
1 'polypeptide(L)'
;MEAVEELASTFVDDALISIELEDGGRFTVQRATLCQSSEYFRKALRGDFQEASNNKLKIPGCTSESFRLILYWICNSNLPDWTTALKQNKMDAHSRQLCLAKLWLTSDMLLMVRLQNETMRKLRSITNIYTISHEAMSCAFDSAPHDSPILQVLLQDASRDFFSATGTYTSEEMDAFGSIPGFLQAFIEIGERLKINNHYHMKVPVSRDEDSKFEVKPAAKNN
;
A
#
# COMPACT_ATOMS: atom_id res chain seq x y z
N MET A 1 5.82 -33.82 8.71
CA MET A 1 5.24 -33.95 10.06
C MET A 1 5.89 -32.94 10.99
N GLU A 2 7.22 -32.88 11.02
CA GLU A 2 8.04 -31.89 11.74
C GLU A 2 7.57 -30.41 11.61
N ALA A 3 7.39 -29.88 10.39
CA ALA A 3 6.95 -28.49 10.20
C ALA A 3 5.55 -28.17 10.79
N VAL A 4 4.68 -29.17 10.89
CA VAL A 4 3.33 -29.00 11.47
C VAL A 4 3.43 -28.93 13.00
N GLU A 5 4.27 -29.78 13.58
CA GLU A 5 4.54 -29.79 15.03
C GLU A 5 5.27 -28.52 15.47
N GLU A 6 6.25 -28.07 14.69
CA GLU A 6 6.94 -26.80 14.91
C GLU A 6 5.93 -25.64 14.93
N LEU A 7 5.08 -25.53 13.90
CA LEU A 7 4.05 -24.49 13.88
C LEU A 7 3.12 -24.59 15.09
N ALA A 8 2.59 -25.77 15.41
CA ALA A 8 1.68 -25.96 16.54
C ALA A 8 2.34 -25.55 17.87
N SER A 9 3.62 -25.86 18.07
CA SER A 9 4.37 -25.49 19.27
C SER A 9 4.52 -23.97 19.44
N THR A 10 4.52 -23.19 18.35
CA THR A 10 4.60 -21.72 18.47
C THR A 10 3.37 -21.08 19.09
N PHE A 11 2.23 -21.78 19.11
CA PHE A 11 0.99 -21.31 19.74
C PHE A 11 0.85 -21.72 21.20
N VAL A 12 1.65 -22.70 21.67
CA VAL A 12 1.65 -23.11 23.07
C VAL A 12 2.32 -22.02 23.89
N ASP A 13 1.62 -21.51 24.90
CA ASP A 13 2.06 -20.40 25.77
C ASP A 13 2.44 -19.11 25.01
N ASP A 14 1.76 -18.83 23.88
CA ASP A 14 2.05 -17.63 23.10
C ASP A 14 1.67 -16.33 23.84
N ALA A 15 2.48 -15.29 23.61
CA ALA A 15 2.29 -13.99 24.22
C ALA A 15 1.34 -13.11 23.38
N LEU A 16 0.53 -12.31 24.06
CA LEU A 16 -0.24 -11.24 23.43
C LEU A 16 0.61 -9.96 23.34
N ILE A 17 0.73 -9.41 22.14
CA ILE A 17 1.46 -8.18 21.86
C ILE A 17 0.46 -7.03 21.77
N SER A 18 0.73 -5.96 22.50
CA SER A 18 -0.01 -4.70 22.39
C SER A 18 0.58 -3.85 21.27
N ILE A 19 -0.24 -3.55 20.26
CA ILE A 19 0.11 -2.71 19.12
C ILE A 19 -0.42 -1.30 19.37
N GLU A 20 0.44 -0.30 19.25
CA GLU A 20 0.10 1.13 19.30
C GLU A 20 0.35 1.77 17.94
N LEU A 21 -0.65 2.48 17.43
CA LEU A 21 -0.67 3.08 16.10
C LEU A 21 -0.58 4.60 16.17
N GLU A 22 -0.26 5.23 15.03
CA GLU A 22 -0.02 6.67 14.95
C GLU A 22 -1.27 7.50 15.29
N ASP A 23 -2.44 7.03 14.88
CA ASP A 23 -3.73 7.67 15.16
C ASP A 23 -4.27 7.37 16.57
N GLY A 24 -3.44 6.82 17.45
CA GLY A 24 -3.82 6.41 18.81
C GLY A 24 -4.55 5.07 18.89
N GLY A 25 -4.75 4.39 17.75
CA GLY A 25 -5.31 3.06 17.69
C GLY A 25 -4.53 2.04 18.52
N ARG A 26 -5.26 1.12 19.15
CA ARG A 26 -4.68 0.04 19.95
C ARG A 26 -5.27 -1.31 19.59
N PHE A 27 -4.42 -2.30 19.46
CA PHE A 27 -4.80 -3.68 19.17
C PHE A 27 -4.00 -4.64 20.03
N THR A 28 -4.54 -5.83 20.24
CA THR A 28 -3.85 -6.92 20.93
C THR A 28 -3.86 -8.14 20.02
N VAL A 29 -2.67 -8.66 19.68
CA VAL A 29 -2.51 -9.73 18.68
C VAL A 29 -1.52 -10.77 19.19
N GLN A 30 -1.76 -12.03 18.87
CA GLN A 30 -0.84 -13.14 19.17
C GLN A 30 0.52 -12.92 18.49
N ARG A 31 1.61 -13.06 19.25
CA ARG A 31 2.98 -12.89 18.76
C ARG A 31 3.30 -13.92 17.66
N ALA A 32 2.87 -15.18 17.81
CA ALA A 32 3.08 -16.22 16.81
C ALA A 32 2.48 -15.82 15.46
N THR A 33 1.24 -15.33 15.47
CA THR A 33 0.52 -14.83 14.29
C THR A 33 1.27 -13.70 13.59
N LEU A 34 1.76 -12.70 14.34
CA LEU A 34 2.55 -11.61 13.79
C LEU A 34 3.87 -12.12 13.19
N CYS A 35 4.65 -12.89 13.94
CA CYS A 35 5.96 -13.41 13.51
C CYS A 35 5.88 -14.37 12.31
N GLN A 36 4.77 -15.07 12.14
CA GLN A 36 4.55 -15.92 10.96
C GLN A 36 4.24 -15.08 9.72
N SER A 37 3.55 -13.95 9.89
CA SER A 37 3.13 -13.09 8.78
C SER A 37 4.21 -12.18 8.22
N SER A 38 5.23 -11.84 9.00
CA SER A 38 6.24 -10.85 8.62
C SER A 38 7.61 -11.10 9.29
N GLU A 39 8.68 -10.96 8.49
CA GLU A 39 10.07 -10.94 8.98
C GLU A 39 10.35 -9.77 9.92
N TYR A 40 9.71 -8.61 9.69
CA TYR A 40 9.83 -7.45 10.57
C TYR A 40 9.35 -7.81 11.97
N PHE A 41 8.13 -8.38 12.10
CA PHE A 41 7.59 -8.78 13.39
C PHE A 41 8.44 -9.87 14.05
N ARG A 42 8.94 -10.82 13.27
CA ARG A 42 9.83 -11.86 13.80
C ARG A 42 11.09 -11.28 14.42
N LYS A 43 11.75 -10.33 13.75
CA LYS A 43 12.95 -9.67 14.27
C LYS A 43 12.62 -8.78 15.47
N ALA A 44 11.53 -8.01 15.42
CA ALA A 44 11.14 -7.10 16.49
C ALA A 44 10.71 -7.82 17.78
N LEU A 45 10.04 -8.97 17.67
CA LEU A 45 9.38 -9.64 18.81
C LEU A 45 10.12 -10.90 19.30
N ARG A 46 11.09 -11.41 18.55
CA ARG A 46 11.95 -12.55 18.97
C ARG A 46 13.44 -12.20 19.01
N GLY A 47 13.83 -10.99 18.63
CA GLY A 47 15.20 -10.50 18.77
C GLY A 47 15.46 -9.89 20.14
N ASP A 48 16.63 -9.28 20.28
CA ASP A 48 17.10 -8.64 21.53
C ASP A 48 16.57 -7.20 21.72
N PHE A 49 15.52 -6.82 20.99
CA PHE A 49 14.95 -5.47 21.04
C PHE A 49 14.02 -5.28 22.25
N GLN A 50 13.84 -4.03 22.71
CA GLN A 50 13.00 -3.71 23.88
C GLN A 50 11.52 -4.10 23.68
N GLU A 51 11.07 -4.15 22.44
CA GLU A 51 9.73 -4.57 22.05
C GLU A 51 9.46 -6.03 22.44
N ALA A 52 10.49 -6.89 22.37
CA ALA A 52 10.40 -8.30 22.75
C ALA A 52 10.25 -8.46 24.28
N SER A 53 10.86 -7.59 25.09
CA SER A 53 10.77 -7.67 26.56
C SER A 53 9.47 -7.07 27.11
N ASN A 54 8.91 -6.06 26.44
CA ASN A 54 7.75 -5.31 26.94
C ASN A 54 6.40 -5.74 26.33
N ASN A 55 6.39 -6.67 25.37
CA ASN A 55 5.20 -7.09 24.61
C ASN A 55 4.41 -5.90 24.03
N LYS A 56 5.11 -4.85 23.63
CA LYS A 56 4.55 -3.63 23.07
C LYS A 56 5.29 -3.27 21.80
N LEU A 57 4.55 -2.98 20.74
CA LEU A 57 5.10 -2.60 19.45
C LEU A 57 4.39 -1.35 18.95
N LYS A 58 5.18 -0.35 18.57
CA LYS A 58 4.71 0.83 17.86
C LYS A 58 4.96 0.65 16.37
N ILE A 59 3.97 0.97 15.54
CA ILE A 59 4.09 0.87 14.08
C ILE A 59 3.94 2.27 13.48
N PRO A 60 5.06 2.99 13.22
CA PRO A 60 5.02 4.34 12.65
C PRO A 60 4.33 4.37 11.28
N GLY A 61 3.59 5.43 10.96
CA GLY A 61 2.91 5.56 9.66
C GLY A 61 1.66 4.68 9.50
N CYS A 62 1.42 3.74 10.42
CA CYS A 62 0.29 2.82 10.35
C CYS A 62 -0.91 3.40 11.08
N THR A 63 -2.01 3.58 10.33
CA THR A 63 -3.31 3.97 10.89
C THR A 63 -4.10 2.75 11.36
N SER A 64 -5.09 2.98 12.23
CA SER A 64 -6.05 1.96 12.65
C SER A 64 -6.74 1.26 11.47
N GLU A 65 -7.04 2.00 10.41
CA GLU A 65 -7.64 1.44 9.20
C GLU A 65 -6.67 0.52 8.45
N SER A 66 -5.44 0.98 8.23
CA SER A 66 -4.40 0.17 7.58
C SER A 66 -4.12 -1.10 8.38
N PHE A 67 -4.06 -1.00 9.71
CA PHE A 67 -3.83 -2.15 10.57
C PHE A 67 -4.97 -3.16 10.55
N ARG A 68 -6.23 -2.71 10.47
CA ARG A 68 -7.38 -3.63 10.28
C ARG A 68 -7.26 -4.40 8.97
N LEU A 69 -6.80 -3.77 7.89
CA LEU A 69 -6.54 -4.45 6.61
C LEU A 69 -5.38 -5.45 6.71
N ILE A 70 -4.32 -5.12 7.46
CA ILE A 70 -3.23 -6.05 7.76
C ILE A 70 -3.74 -7.28 8.51
N LEU A 71 -4.55 -7.10 9.56
CA LEU A 71 -5.16 -8.21 10.29
C LEU A 71 -6.08 -9.04 9.40
N TYR A 72 -6.90 -8.39 8.58
CA TYR A 72 -7.75 -9.09 7.61
C TYR A 72 -6.92 -9.93 6.64
N TRP A 73 -5.82 -9.36 6.11
CA TRP A 73 -4.90 -10.07 5.24
C TRP A 73 -4.24 -11.25 5.93
N ILE A 74 -3.77 -11.10 7.18
CA ILE A 74 -3.14 -12.18 7.94
C ILE A 74 -4.10 -13.38 8.08
N CYS A 75 -5.38 -13.10 8.35
CA CYS A 75 -6.38 -14.15 8.54
C CYS A 75 -6.88 -14.77 7.22
N ASN A 76 -6.95 -13.99 6.14
CA ASN A 76 -7.64 -14.42 4.90
C ASN A 76 -6.71 -14.62 3.70
N SER A 77 -5.44 -14.19 3.80
CA SER A 77 -4.49 -14.12 2.67
C SER A 77 -5.02 -13.36 1.45
N ASN A 78 -5.97 -12.45 1.66
CA ASN A 78 -6.56 -11.59 0.64
C ASN A 78 -7.05 -10.28 1.27
N LEU A 79 -7.17 -9.22 0.48
CA LEU A 79 -7.84 -7.99 0.89
C LEU A 79 -9.34 -8.05 0.59
N PRO A 80 -10.20 -7.32 1.34
CA PRO A 80 -11.64 -7.36 1.10
C PRO A 80 -11.98 -6.92 -0.33
N ASP A 81 -13.02 -7.51 -0.92
CA ASP A 81 -13.51 -7.08 -2.22
C ASP A 81 -14.38 -5.83 -2.08
N TRP A 82 -13.92 -4.75 -2.69
CA TRP A 82 -14.55 -3.45 -2.64
C TRP A 82 -15.40 -3.15 -3.88
N THR A 83 -15.35 -4.02 -4.89
CA THR A 83 -16.02 -3.81 -6.19
C THR A 83 -17.54 -3.75 -6.07
N THR A 84 -18.13 -4.40 -5.07
CA THR A 84 -19.58 -4.32 -4.79
C THR A 84 -19.97 -3.00 -4.14
N ALA A 85 -19.10 -2.39 -3.35
CA ALA A 85 -19.36 -1.15 -2.60
C ALA A 85 -19.08 0.14 -3.40
N LEU A 86 -18.21 0.09 -4.41
CA LEU A 86 -17.80 1.28 -5.19
C LEU A 86 -18.92 1.89 -6.05
N LYS A 87 -20.07 1.21 -6.23
CA LYS A 87 -21.12 1.65 -7.16
C LYS A 87 -21.81 2.98 -6.81
N GLN A 88 -21.44 3.70 -5.74
CA GLN A 88 -22.28 4.78 -5.22
C GLN A 88 -21.59 6.13 -4.86
N ASN A 89 -20.25 6.28 -4.72
CA ASN A 89 -19.66 7.59 -4.32
C ASN A 89 -18.17 7.82 -4.68
N LYS A 90 -17.82 8.96 -5.32
CA LYS A 90 -16.42 9.40 -5.63
C LYS A 90 -15.61 9.68 -4.36
N MET A 91 -16.21 10.29 -3.33
CA MET A 91 -15.52 10.58 -2.06
C MET A 91 -15.04 9.29 -1.37
N ASP A 92 -15.83 8.21 -1.46
CA ASP A 92 -15.45 6.89 -0.96
C ASP A 92 -14.28 6.28 -1.75
N ALA A 93 -14.17 6.57 -3.06
CA ALA A 93 -13.05 6.11 -3.87
C ALA A 93 -11.72 6.81 -3.50
N HIS A 94 -11.72 8.14 -3.32
CA HIS A 94 -10.52 8.90 -2.95
C HIS A 94 -9.99 8.51 -1.56
N SER A 95 -10.87 8.39 -0.57
CA SER A 95 -10.47 7.91 0.76
C SER A 95 -9.88 6.49 0.72
N ARG A 96 -10.42 5.60 -0.13
CA ARG A 96 -9.86 4.25 -0.32
C ARG A 96 -8.49 4.27 -1.01
N GLN A 97 -8.26 5.16 -1.98
CA GLN A 97 -6.94 5.32 -2.60
C GLN A 97 -5.91 5.73 -1.53
N LEU A 98 -6.23 6.70 -0.67
CA LEU A 98 -5.36 7.11 0.44
C LEU A 98 -5.10 5.95 1.41
N CYS A 99 -6.14 5.21 1.78
CA CYS A 99 -6.03 4.03 2.65
C CYS A 99 -5.08 2.98 2.05
N LEU A 100 -5.22 2.67 0.76
CA LEU A 100 -4.35 1.73 0.07
C LEU A 100 -2.92 2.24 -0.08
N ALA A 101 -2.71 3.55 -0.32
CA ALA A 101 -1.36 4.13 -0.36
C ALA A 101 -0.66 3.95 0.99
N LYS A 102 -1.34 4.30 2.10
CA LYS A 102 -0.82 4.09 3.46
C LYS A 102 -0.56 2.62 3.78
N LEU A 103 -1.47 1.73 3.35
CA LEU A 103 -1.30 0.29 3.51
C LEU A 103 -0.08 -0.22 2.74
N TRP A 104 0.16 0.27 1.52
CA TRP A 104 1.30 -0.13 0.70
C TRP A 104 2.61 0.26 1.37
N LEU A 105 2.71 1.51 1.86
CA LEU A 105 3.87 2.03 2.59
C LEU A 105 4.11 1.28 3.90
N THR A 106 3.04 1.03 4.66
CA THR A 106 3.12 0.25 5.90
C THR A 106 3.60 -1.18 5.60
N SER A 107 3.10 -1.78 4.52
CA SER A 107 3.49 -3.14 4.13
C SER A 107 4.94 -3.23 3.67
N ASP A 108 5.50 -2.14 3.13
CA ASP A 108 6.94 -2.02 2.83
C ASP A 108 7.78 -2.11 4.10
N MET A 109 7.48 -1.23 5.06
CA MET A 109 8.15 -1.19 6.35
C MET A 109 8.04 -2.53 7.09
N LEU A 110 6.86 -3.16 7.03
CA LEU A 110 6.61 -4.47 7.64
C LEU A 110 7.18 -5.63 6.82
N LEU A 111 7.86 -5.38 5.70
CA LEU A 111 8.45 -6.40 4.83
C LEU A 111 7.41 -7.44 4.33
N MET A 112 6.17 -7.01 4.12
CA MET A 112 5.05 -7.83 3.67
C MET A 112 4.83 -7.68 2.16
N VAL A 113 5.81 -8.11 1.36
CA VAL A 113 5.82 -7.96 -0.11
C VAL A 113 4.55 -8.49 -0.80
N ARG A 114 4.01 -9.62 -0.33
CA ARG A 114 2.76 -10.17 -0.88
C ARG A 114 1.55 -9.26 -0.65
N LEU A 115 1.51 -8.61 0.52
CA LEU A 115 0.47 -7.63 0.84
C LEU A 115 0.67 -6.36 0.02
N GLN A 116 1.90 -5.83 -0.11
CA GLN A 116 2.18 -4.70 -1.00
C GLN A 116 1.66 -4.93 -2.41
N ASN A 117 1.91 -6.11 -2.98
CA ASN A 117 1.48 -6.43 -4.33
C ASN A 117 -0.05 -6.55 -4.43
N GLU A 118 -0.72 -7.15 -3.46
CA GLU A 118 -2.19 -7.17 -3.46
C GLU A 118 -2.78 -5.77 -3.29
N THR A 119 -2.22 -4.96 -2.40
CA THR A 119 -2.61 -3.55 -2.21
C THR A 119 -2.45 -2.76 -3.51
N MET A 120 -1.36 -2.96 -4.25
CA MET A 120 -1.14 -2.35 -5.56
C MET A 120 -2.23 -2.76 -6.57
N ARG A 121 -2.58 -4.05 -6.64
CA ARG A 121 -3.65 -4.53 -7.53
C ARG A 121 -5.00 -3.90 -7.17
N LYS A 122 -5.33 -3.83 -5.87
CA LYS A 122 -6.56 -3.17 -5.41
C LYS A 122 -6.56 -1.68 -5.76
N LEU A 123 -5.44 -0.99 -5.58
CA LEU A 123 -5.33 0.44 -5.90
C LEU A 123 -5.57 0.67 -7.39
N ARG A 124 -4.88 -0.09 -8.25
CA ARG A 124 -5.05 0.02 -9.70
C ARG A 124 -6.47 -0.32 -10.16
N SER A 125 -7.15 -1.24 -9.48
CA SER A 125 -8.56 -1.52 -9.78
C SER A 125 -9.47 -0.30 -9.53
N ILE A 126 -9.14 0.53 -8.53
CA ILE A 126 -9.88 1.76 -8.22
C ILE A 126 -9.48 2.87 -9.19
N THR A 127 -8.17 3.09 -9.41
CA THR A 127 -7.69 4.18 -10.28
C THR A 127 -8.00 3.94 -11.76
N ASN A 128 -8.32 2.72 -12.17
CA ASN A 128 -8.85 2.44 -13.51
C ASN A 128 -10.30 2.92 -13.72
N ILE A 129 -11.04 3.20 -12.64
CA ILE A 129 -12.46 3.60 -12.70
C ILE A 129 -12.64 5.05 -12.25
N TYR A 130 -11.86 5.49 -11.25
CA TYR A 130 -11.97 6.80 -10.64
C TYR A 130 -10.69 7.60 -10.81
N THR A 131 -10.84 8.93 -10.85
CA THR A 131 -9.71 9.83 -10.90
C THR A 131 -8.82 9.72 -9.65
N ILE A 132 -7.53 10.00 -9.83
CA ILE A 132 -6.57 9.92 -8.73
C ILE A 132 -6.81 11.01 -7.67
N SER A 133 -6.68 10.63 -6.40
CA SER A 133 -6.75 11.49 -5.22
C SER A 133 -5.44 12.24 -5.00
N HIS A 134 -5.55 13.54 -4.72
CA HIS A 134 -4.39 14.37 -4.39
C HIS A 134 -3.81 13.98 -3.02
N GLU A 135 -4.63 13.51 -2.08
CA GLU A 135 -4.20 13.04 -0.77
C GLU A 135 -3.38 11.74 -0.89
N ALA A 136 -3.81 10.80 -1.73
CA ALA A 136 -3.05 9.59 -2.01
C ALA A 136 -1.70 9.90 -2.68
N MET A 137 -1.70 10.86 -3.62
CA MET A 137 -0.48 11.36 -4.24
C MET A 137 0.47 12.02 -3.22
N SER A 138 -0.03 12.96 -2.40
CA SER A 138 0.77 13.62 -1.36
C SER A 138 1.38 12.61 -0.40
N CYS A 139 0.57 11.65 0.08
CA CYS A 139 1.03 10.58 0.96
C CYS A 139 2.20 9.80 0.37
N ALA A 140 2.18 9.51 -0.94
CA ALA A 140 3.26 8.82 -1.61
C ALA A 140 4.51 9.71 -1.76
N PHE A 141 4.37 10.99 -2.09
CA PHE A 141 5.50 11.93 -2.17
C PHE A 141 6.17 12.15 -0.82
N ASP A 142 5.40 12.20 0.27
CA ASP A 142 5.91 12.48 1.61
C ASP A 142 6.70 11.29 2.20
N SER A 143 6.38 10.06 1.78
CA SER A 143 6.81 8.84 2.48
C SER A 143 7.55 7.83 1.62
N ALA A 144 7.42 7.87 0.29
CA ALA A 144 8.00 6.87 -0.61
C ALA A 144 9.26 7.39 -1.32
N PRO A 145 10.24 6.52 -1.64
CA PRO A 145 11.29 6.86 -2.59
C PRO A 145 10.72 7.28 -3.96
N HIS A 146 11.39 8.21 -4.64
CA HIS A 146 10.91 8.75 -5.92
C HIS A 146 10.77 7.71 -7.04
N ASP A 147 11.53 6.62 -6.99
CA ASP A 147 11.49 5.53 -7.96
C ASP A 147 10.58 4.37 -7.52
N SER A 148 9.90 4.50 -6.37
CA SER A 148 9.04 3.44 -5.83
C SER A 148 7.88 3.10 -6.77
N PRO A 149 7.44 1.82 -6.81
CA PRO A 149 6.31 1.42 -7.64
C PRO A 149 5.03 2.20 -7.36
N ILE A 150 4.75 2.53 -6.10
CA ILE A 150 3.55 3.30 -5.72
C ILE A 150 3.54 4.68 -6.35
N LEU A 151 4.67 5.40 -6.29
CA LEU A 151 4.75 6.74 -6.86
C LEU A 151 4.66 6.70 -8.40
N GLN A 152 5.32 5.72 -9.03
CA GLN A 152 5.26 5.55 -10.49
C GLN A 152 3.84 5.26 -10.99
N VAL A 153 3.07 4.42 -10.30
CA VAL A 153 1.66 4.14 -10.67
C VAL A 153 0.81 5.38 -10.51
N LEU A 154 0.88 6.05 -9.36
CA LEU A 154 0.08 7.25 -9.10
C LEU A 154 0.37 8.35 -10.12
N LEU A 155 1.64 8.57 -10.47
CA LEU A 155 2.04 9.56 -11.48
C LEU A 155 1.57 9.19 -12.89
N GLN A 156 1.61 7.91 -13.28
CA GLN A 156 1.09 7.45 -14.57
C GLN A 156 -0.43 7.64 -14.65
N ASP A 157 -1.15 7.29 -13.58
CA ASP A 157 -2.60 7.45 -13.50
C ASP A 157 -2.98 8.94 -13.49
N ALA A 158 -2.25 9.80 -12.76
CA ALA A 158 -2.43 11.25 -12.80
C ALA A 158 -2.25 11.81 -14.21
N SER A 159 -1.20 11.36 -14.92
CA SER A 159 -0.94 11.78 -16.31
C SER A 159 -2.11 11.41 -17.21
N ARG A 160 -2.57 10.15 -17.13
CA ARG A 160 -3.75 9.70 -17.88
C ARG A 160 -4.96 10.56 -17.55
N ASP A 161 -5.27 10.77 -16.28
CA ASP A 161 -6.48 11.48 -15.86
C ASP A 161 -6.45 12.94 -16.36
N PHE A 162 -5.31 13.63 -16.25
CA PHE A 162 -5.18 15.04 -16.65
C PHE A 162 -5.30 15.24 -18.17
N PHE A 163 -4.86 14.26 -18.98
CA PHE A 163 -4.90 14.36 -20.44
C PHE A 163 -6.13 13.70 -21.10
N SER A 164 -6.81 12.77 -20.41
CA SER A 164 -7.95 12.02 -20.96
C SER A 164 -9.31 12.42 -20.38
N ALA A 165 -9.35 13.04 -19.20
CA ALA A 165 -10.58 13.39 -18.52
C ALA A 165 -10.70 14.91 -18.36
N THR A 166 -11.08 15.61 -19.44
CA THR A 166 -11.32 17.05 -19.37
C THR A 166 -12.54 17.34 -18.48
N GLY A 167 -12.35 18.13 -17.41
CA GLY A 167 -13.44 18.57 -16.52
C GLY A 167 -13.74 17.66 -15.32
N THR A 168 -12.92 16.64 -15.03
CA THR A 168 -13.10 15.78 -13.84
C THR A 168 -12.51 16.34 -12.54
N TYR A 169 -11.57 17.28 -12.65
CA TYR A 169 -10.95 17.94 -11.51
C TYR A 169 -11.47 19.37 -11.35
N THR A 170 -11.79 19.75 -10.11
CA THR A 170 -12.07 21.15 -9.75
C THR A 170 -10.78 21.97 -9.73
N SER A 171 -10.89 23.30 -9.76
CA SER A 171 -9.72 24.17 -9.57
C SER A 171 -9.02 23.88 -8.24
N GLU A 172 -9.79 23.66 -7.17
CA GLU A 172 -9.27 23.33 -5.84
C GLU A 172 -8.49 22.01 -5.84
N GLU A 173 -9.00 20.98 -6.52
CA GLU A 173 -8.28 19.70 -6.66
C GLU A 173 -6.96 19.89 -7.44
N MET A 174 -6.98 20.69 -8.51
CA MET A 174 -5.78 21.01 -9.31
C MET A 174 -4.74 21.81 -8.51
N ASP A 175 -5.19 22.79 -7.74
CA ASP A 175 -4.34 23.59 -6.85
C ASP A 175 -3.72 22.72 -5.75
N ALA A 176 -4.48 21.75 -5.22
CA ALA A 176 -3.99 20.79 -4.25
C ALA A 176 -2.88 19.89 -4.82
N PHE A 177 -3.02 19.40 -6.06
CA PHE A 177 -1.92 18.70 -6.75
C PHE A 177 -0.70 19.59 -6.97
N GLY A 178 -0.91 20.83 -7.43
CA GLY A 178 0.16 21.79 -7.67
C GLY A 178 0.94 22.18 -6.41
N SER A 179 0.33 22.02 -5.24
CA SER A 179 0.94 22.32 -3.94
C SER A 179 1.84 21.19 -3.40
N ILE A 180 1.84 20.01 -4.02
CA ILE A 180 2.68 18.88 -3.58
C ILE A 180 4.14 19.13 -4.00
N PRO A 181 5.10 19.18 -3.06
CA PRO A 181 6.50 19.43 -3.40
C PRO A 181 7.06 18.40 -4.38
N GLY A 182 7.68 18.87 -5.47
CA GLY A 182 8.28 18.01 -6.49
C GLY A 182 7.29 17.33 -7.45
N PHE A 183 5.97 17.43 -7.21
CA PHE A 183 4.96 16.81 -8.05
C PHE A 183 5.05 17.25 -9.51
N LEU A 184 5.06 18.57 -9.77
CA LEU A 184 5.03 19.09 -11.13
C LEU A 184 6.24 18.62 -11.96
N GLN A 185 7.42 18.59 -11.35
CA GLN A 185 8.62 18.07 -12.01
C GLN A 185 8.47 16.59 -12.37
N ALA A 186 8.12 15.75 -11.40
CA ALA A 186 7.96 14.32 -11.62
C ALA A 186 6.83 14.00 -12.62
N PHE A 187 5.76 14.79 -12.60
CA PHE A 187 4.64 14.69 -13.53
C PHE A 187 5.06 15.01 -14.99
N ILE A 188 5.88 16.05 -15.19
CA ILE A 188 6.41 16.38 -16.52
C ILE A 188 7.33 15.26 -17.02
N GLU A 189 8.27 14.81 -16.18
CA GLU A 189 9.22 13.75 -16.52
C GLU A 189 8.51 12.45 -16.93
N ILE A 190 7.43 12.08 -16.22
CA ILE A 190 6.67 10.88 -16.59
C ILE A 190 5.90 11.07 -17.89
N GLY A 191 5.34 12.27 -18.11
CA GLY A 191 4.66 12.62 -19.36
C GLY A 191 5.57 12.52 -20.59
N GLU A 192 6.82 12.97 -20.47
CA GLU A 192 7.83 12.82 -21.54
C GLU A 192 8.16 11.36 -21.82
N ARG A 193 8.38 10.55 -20.78
CA ARG A 193 8.62 9.10 -20.92
C ARG A 193 7.46 8.38 -21.61
N LEU A 194 6.23 8.76 -21.30
CA LEU A 194 5.03 8.17 -21.91
C LEU A 194 4.84 8.61 -23.37
N LYS A 195 5.16 9.86 -23.73
CA LYS A 195 5.15 10.36 -25.12
C LYS A 195 6.15 9.62 -26.01
N ILE A 196 7.36 9.34 -25.49
CA ILE A 196 8.41 8.61 -26.24
C ILE A 196 7.97 7.16 -26.53
N ASN A 197 7.20 6.54 -25.63
CA ASN A 197 6.79 5.14 -25.77
C ASN A 197 5.56 4.91 -26.66
N ASN A 198 4.78 5.95 -27.00
CA ASN A 198 3.53 5.81 -27.77
C ASN A 198 3.51 6.71 -29.01
N HIS A 199 3.85 6.16 -30.18
CA HIS A 199 3.51 6.77 -31.46
C HIS A 199 1.98 6.92 -31.57
N TYR A 200 1.50 8.17 -31.37
CA TYR A 200 0.21 8.77 -31.72
C TYR A 200 -1.11 8.15 -31.23
N HIS A 201 -1.12 7.04 -30.51
CA HIS A 201 -2.35 6.55 -29.86
C HIS A 201 -2.07 6.19 -28.40
N MET A 202 -2.63 6.99 -27.49
CA MET A 202 -2.70 6.65 -26.07
C MET A 202 -3.62 5.42 -25.93
N LYS A 203 -3.04 4.22 -26.08
CA LYS A 203 -3.73 3.00 -25.64
C LYS A 203 -3.74 3.04 -24.13
N VAL A 204 -4.90 3.30 -23.54
CA VAL A 204 -5.16 2.96 -22.14
C VAL A 204 -4.86 1.46 -22.03
N PRO A 205 -3.91 1.00 -21.19
CA PRO A 205 -3.70 -0.42 -20.99
C PRO A 205 -4.97 -0.96 -20.30
N VAL A 206 -5.91 -1.45 -21.09
CA VAL A 206 -7.11 -2.16 -20.59
C VAL A 206 -6.72 -3.58 -20.12
N SER A 207 -5.47 -4.00 -20.32
CA SER A 207 -5.02 -5.33 -19.90
C SER A 207 -4.53 -5.35 -18.45
N ARG A 208 -5.11 -6.29 -17.68
CA ARG A 208 -4.64 -6.75 -16.35
C ARG A 208 -3.24 -7.40 -16.39
N ASP A 209 -2.59 -7.49 -17.55
CA ASP A 209 -1.29 -8.15 -17.72
C ASP A 209 -0.08 -7.28 -17.35
N GLU A 210 -0.25 -5.95 -17.20
CA GLU A 210 0.86 -5.04 -16.86
C GLU A 210 1.07 -4.84 -15.35
N ASP A 211 0.26 -5.46 -14.48
CA ASP A 211 0.39 -5.39 -13.02
C ASP A 211 1.79 -5.76 -12.54
N SER A 212 2.40 -6.75 -13.22
CA SER A 212 3.75 -7.25 -12.96
C SER A 212 4.86 -6.19 -13.01
N LYS A 213 4.65 -5.09 -13.75
CA LYS A 213 5.61 -3.97 -13.82
C LYS A 213 5.74 -3.24 -12.48
N PHE A 214 4.69 -3.26 -11.67
CA PHE A 214 4.62 -2.53 -10.39
C PHE A 214 4.66 -3.46 -9.19
N GLU A 215 4.87 -4.76 -9.42
CA GLU A 215 5.06 -5.72 -8.35
C GLU A 215 6.45 -5.56 -7.73
N VAL A 216 6.47 -5.47 -6.41
CA VAL A 216 7.69 -5.59 -5.62
C VAL A 216 8.14 -7.04 -5.67
N LYS A 217 9.39 -7.27 -6.09
CA LYS A 217 9.98 -8.61 -6.08
C LYS A 217 10.49 -8.94 -4.67
N PRO A 218 10.24 -10.15 -4.16
CA PRO A 218 10.82 -10.56 -2.89
C PRO A 218 12.35 -10.55 -3.00
N ALA A 219 13.03 -10.12 -1.94
CA ALA A 219 14.48 -10.22 -1.88
C ALA A 219 14.89 -11.68 -2.11
N ALA A 220 15.88 -11.91 -2.98
CA ALA A 220 16.42 -13.24 -3.20
C ALA A 220 16.86 -13.82 -1.84
N LYS A 221 16.37 -15.01 -1.49
CA LYS A 221 16.90 -15.72 -0.33
C LYS A 221 18.36 -16.02 -0.64
N ASN A 222 19.27 -15.33 0.06
CA ASN A 222 20.67 -15.79 0.13
C ASN A 222 20.62 -17.12 0.87
N ASN A 223 20.73 -18.21 0.11
CA ASN A 223 20.94 -19.56 0.64
C ASN A 223 22.35 -19.68 1.20
#